data_AF-F0G3M1-F1
#
_entry.id   AF-F0G3M1-F1
#
_cell.length_a   1.000
_cell.length_b   1.000
_cell.length_c   1.000
_cell.angle_alpha   90.00
_cell.angle_beta   90.00
_cell.angle_gamma   90.00
#
_symmetry.space_group_name_H-M   'P 1'
#
loop_
_entity.id
_entity.type
_entity.pdbx_description
1 polymer ?
#
loop_
_entity_poly.entity_id
_entity_poly.type
_entity_poly.pdbx_seq_one_letter_code
_entity_poly.pdbx_strand_id
1 'polypeptide(L)'
;MAARALGLVNTFPGMTLHELSCILGGSHAQVIGAAFDLKHFGYIDMTDEQNDNRRCVLRPIRERMFGFDGYQRLVNNLASDAGIAERLEALLPLYQDILMKALEELQGDAQSVQYQAQRRILARVA
;
A
#
# COMPACT_ATOMS: atom_id res chain seq x y z
N MET A 1 3.22 14.46 -3.37
CA MET A 1 3.43 12.99 -3.40
C MET A 1 4.34 12.53 -2.26
N ALA A 2 5.52 13.13 -2.07
CA ALA A 2 6.47 12.78 -1.02
C ALA A 2 5.90 12.74 0.42
N ALA A 3 5.10 13.71 0.85
CA ALA A 3 4.51 13.70 2.19
C ALA A 3 3.58 12.48 2.43
N ARG A 4 2.78 12.10 1.42
CA ARG A 4 1.93 10.90 1.49
C ARG A 4 2.77 9.62 1.48
N ALA A 5 3.84 9.59 0.68
CA ALA A 5 4.77 8.48 0.64
C ALA A 5 5.46 8.28 2.01
N LEU A 6 5.91 9.36 2.64
CA LEU A 6 6.53 9.33 3.96
C LEU A 6 5.57 8.79 5.03
N GLY A 7 4.31 9.23 5.00
CA GLY A 7 3.29 8.71 5.92
C GLY A 7 3.07 7.21 5.77
N LEU A 8 3.02 6.70 4.53
CA LEU A 8 2.89 5.26 4.29
C LEU A 8 4.12 4.48 4.74
N VAL A 9 5.33 4.94 4.41
CA VAL A 9 6.58 4.27 4.80
C VAL A 9 6.78 4.28 6.33
N ASN A 10 6.36 5.36 7.02
CA ASN A 10 6.42 5.42 8.48
C ASN A 10 5.41 4.46 9.13
N THR A 11 4.22 4.33 8.55
CA THR A 11 3.14 3.46 9.02
C THR A 11 3.43 1.98 8.74
N PHE A 12 4.04 1.67 7.59
CA PHE A 12 4.39 0.32 7.15
C PHE A 12 5.91 0.21 6.89
N PRO A 13 6.75 0.16 7.94
CA PRO A 13 8.19 0.03 7.79
C PRO A 13 8.54 -1.28 7.06
N GLY A 14 9.36 -1.19 6.02
CA GLY A 14 9.75 -2.35 5.22
C GLY A 14 8.84 -2.63 4.02
N MET A 15 7.87 -1.75 3.72
CA MET A 15 7.14 -1.84 2.46
C MET A 15 8.08 -1.65 1.26
N THR A 16 7.73 -2.28 0.14
CA THR A 16 8.46 -2.17 -1.11
C THR A 16 8.02 -0.95 -1.91
N LEU A 17 8.90 -0.48 -2.79
CA LEU A 17 8.59 0.60 -3.74
C LEU A 17 7.40 0.25 -4.65
N HIS A 18 7.23 -1.04 -4.97
CA HIS A 18 6.09 -1.52 -5.73
C HIS A 18 4.78 -1.39 -4.94
N GLU A 19 4.74 -1.87 -3.70
CA GLU A 19 3.56 -1.73 -2.82
C GLU A 19 3.21 -0.25 -2.61
N LEU A 20 4.21 0.61 -2.44
CA LEU A 20 4.01 2.04 -2.35
C LEU A 20 3.35 2.60 -3.62
N SER A 21 3.78 2.14 -4.79
CA SER A 21 3.20 2.54 -6.08
C SER A 21 1.76 2.07 -6.24
N CYS A 22 1.44 0.86 -5.77
CA CYS A 22 0.08 0.33 -5.80
C CYS A 22 -0.87 1.13 -4.88
N ILE A 23 -0.39 1.59 -3.72
CA ILE A 23 -1.21 2.30 -2.74
C ILE A 23 -1.39 3.79 -3.08
N LEU A 24 -0.31 4.50 -3.44
CA LEU A 24 -0.39 5.95 -3.68
C LEU A 24 -1.20 6.31 -4.94
N GLY A 25 -1.24 5.40 -5.91
CA GLY A 25 -1.69 5.68 -7.27
C GLY A 25 -0.77 6.70 -7.96
N GLY A 26 -1.13 7.08 -9.18
CA GLY A 26 -0.32 7.99 -10.01
C GLY A 26 0.70 7.25 -10.88
N SER A 27 1.57 7.98 -11.56
CA SER A 27 2.55 7.36 -12.45
C SER A 27 3.70 6.75 -11.65
N HIS A 28 4.24 5.63 -12.15
CA HIS A 28 5.36 4.94 -11.50
C HIS A 28 6.57 5.88 -11.30
N ALA A 29 6.85 6.75 -12.27
CA ALA A 29 7.91 7.75 -12.19
C ALA A 29 7.70 8.77 -11.06
N GLN A 30 6.45 9.19 -10.79
CA GLN A 30 6.16 10.11 -9.68
C GLN A 30 6.40 9.47 -8.32
N VAL A 31 6.05 8.18 -8.18
CA VAL A 31 6.26 7.43 -6.94
C VAL A 31 7.75 7.20 -6.70
N ILE A 32 8.50 6.82 -7.74
CA ILE A 32 9.96 6.72 -7.70
C ILE A 32 10.55 8.06 -7.27
N GLY A 33 10.22 9.16 -7.96
CA GLY A 33 10.75 10.48 -7.64
C GLY A 33 10.49 10.86 -6.18
N ALA A 34 9.28 10.62 -5.68
CA ALA A 34 8.93 10.88 -4.28
C ALA A 34 9.78 10.05 -3.30
N ALA A 35 10.03 8.76 -3.56
CA ALA A 35 10.87 7.93 -2.71
C ALA A 35 12.34 8.40 -2.72
N PHE A 36 12.86 8.77 -3.89
CA PHE A 36 14.21 9.31 -4.02
C PHE A 36 14.38 10.66 -3.32
N ASP A 37 13.39 11.56 -3.41
CA ASP A 37 13.39 12.82 -2.67
C ASP A 37 13.47 12.56 -1.16
N LEU A 38 12.64 11.64 -0.63
CA LEU A 38 12.65 11.29 0.79
C LEU A 38 13.97 10.68 1.24
N LYS A 39 14.61 9.85 0.39
CA LYS A 39 15.96 9.33 0.64
C LYS A 39 16.98 10.45 0.64
N HIS A 40 16.92 11.36 -0.34
CA HIS A 40 17.83 12.50 -0.44
C HIS A 40 17.74 13.41 0.79
N PHE A 41 16.53 13.66 1.31
CA PHE A 41 16.31 14.41 2.54
C PHE A 41 16.61 13.61 3.83
N GLY A 42 17.00 12.34 3.72
CA GLY A 42 17.39 11.50 4.86
C GLY A 42 16.21 11.07 5.74
N TYR A 43 15.00 11.03 5.20
CA TYR A 43 13.83 10.55 5.93
C TYR A 43 13.64 9.04 5.83
N ILE A 44 14.11 8.42 4.75
CA ILE A 44 14.01 6.99 4.52
C ILE A 44 15.33 6.42 4.00
N ASP A 45 15.58 5.16 4.32
CA ASP A 45 16.54 4.32 3.63
C ASP A 45 15.86 3.49 2.54
N MET A 46 16.62 3.19 1.49
CA MET A 46 16.22 2.30 0.40
C MET A 46 17.27 1.20 0.26
N THR A 47 16.85 -0.04 0.46
CA THR A 47 17.71 -1.22 0.36
C THR A 47 17.18 -2.17 -0.70
N ASP A 48 18.03 -2.61 -1.62
CA ASP A 48 17.68 -3.64 -2.59
C ASP A 48 17.87 -5.01 -1.94
N GLU A 49 16.78 -5.78 -1.81
CA GLU A 49 16.87 -7.17 -1.37
C GLU A 49 17.30 -8.05 -2.55
N GLN A 50 18.42 -8.76 -2.40
CA GLN A 50 18.96 -9.73 -3.37
C GLN A 50 18.16 -11.06 -3.37
N ASN A 51 16.84 -10.99 -3.36
CA ASN A 51 16.01 -12.14 -3.71
C ASN A 51 15.70 -12.13 -5.22
N ASP A 52 15.20 -13.24 -5.76
CA ASP A 52 14.94 -13.45 -7.20
C ASP A 52 14.13 -12.32 -7.87
N ASN A 53 13.39 -11.51 -7.11
CA ASN A 53 12.57 -10.40 -7.60
C ASN A 53 13.16 -8.99 -7.41
N ARG A 54 14.42 -8.82 -6.97
CA ARG A 54 15.11 -7.53 -6.76
C ARG A 54 14.18 -6.42 -6.24
N ARG A 55 13.66 -6.58 -5.02
CA ARG A 55 12.70 -5.64 -4.45
C ARG A 55 13.43 -4.52 -3.72
N CYS A 56 13.07 -3.28 -4.04
CA CYS A 56 13.56 -2.12 -3.31
C CYS A 56 12.66 -1.89 -2.08
N VAL A 57 13.22 -2.08 -0.89
CA VAL A 57 12.54 -1.97 0.40
C VAL A 57 12.80 -0.60 1.02
N LEU A 58 11.75 0.01 1.56
CA LEU A 58 11.76 1.35 2.14
C LEU A 58 11.67 1.27 3.66
N ARG A 59 12.57 1.96 4.37
CA ARG A 59 12.55 2.00 5.85
C ARG A 59 12.63 3.45 6.34
N PRO A 60 11.79 3.87 7.30
CA PRO A 60 11.91 5.20 7.88
C PRO A 60 13.16 5.29 8.76
N ILE A 61 13.86 6.42 8.69
CA ILE A 61 14.98 6.74 9.60
C ILE A 61 14.36 7.35 10.86
N ARG A 62 14.23 6.54 11.92
CA ARG A 62 13.43 6.88 13.11
C ARG A 62 13.90 8.15 13.81
N GLU A 63 15.21 8.39 13.85
CA GLU A 63 15.82 9.58 14.45
C GLU A 63 15.38 10.88 13.75
N ARG A 64 14.92 10.77 12.49
CA ARG A 64 14.46 11.90 11.68
C ARG A 64 12.94 12.09 11.71
N MET A 65 12.20 11.18 12.35
CA MET A 65 10.73 11.19 12.34
C MET A 65 10.10 12.03 13.45
N PHE A 66 10.85 12.54 14.43
CA PHE A 66 10.28 13.22 15.60
C PHE A 66 9.26 14.33 15.26
N GLY A 67 9.60 15.20 14.31
CA GLY A 67 8.69 16.26 13.86
C GLY A 67 7.46 15.73 13.12
N PHE A 68 7.64 14.67 12.32
CA PHE A 68 6.57 13.99 11.61
C PHE A 68 5.60 13.31 12.59
N ASP A 69 6.11 12.61 13.59
CA ASP A 69 5.31 11.95 14.64
C ASP A 69 4.51 12.98 15.44
N GLY A 70 5.11 14.14 15.76
CA GLY A 70 4.41 15.25 16.40
C GLY A 70 3.25 15.78 15.56
N TYR A 71 3.49 16.00 14.26
CA TYR A 71 2.44 16.40 13.32
C TYR A 71 1.34 15.35 13.20
N GLN A 72 1.70 14.07 13.10
CA GLN A 72 0.72 12.98 12.97
C GLN A 72 -0.15 12.86 14.22
N ARG A 73 0.42 13.01 15.42
CA ARG A 73 -0.37 13.09 16.66
C ARG A 73 -1.36 14.25 16.65
N LEU A 74 -0.94 15.43 16.20
CA LEU A 74 -1.81 16.61 16.13
C LEU A 74 -2.98 16.37 15.17
N VAL A 75 -2.73 15.80 14.00
CA VAL A 75 -3.79 15.45 13.03
C VAL A 75 -4.75 14.43 13.63
N ASN A 76 -4.24 13.40 14.30
CA ASN A 76 -5.07 12.37 14.93
C ASN A 76 -5.96 12.94 16.05
N ASN A 77 -5.40 13.82 16.89
CA ASN A 77 -6.18 14.49 17.93
C ASN A 77 -7.30 15.34 17.32
N LEU A 78 -6.98 16.13 16.29
CA LEU A 78 -7.98 16.94 15.60
C LEU A 78 -9.09 16.08 14.96
N ALA A 79 -8.74 14.91 14.42
CA ALA A 79 -9.71 13.98 13.86
C ALA A 79 -10.62 13.37 14.93
N SER A 80 -10.10 13.07 16.12
CA SER A 80 -10.90 12.59 17.26
C SER A 80 -11.78 13.71 17.83
N ASP A 81 -11.24 14.92 18.03
CA ASP A 81 -12.02 16.08 18.50
C ASP A 81 -13.18 16.42 17.54
N ALA A 82 -12.99 16.19 16.24
CA ALA A 82 -14.02 16.36 15.22
C ALA A 82 -15.02 15.19 15.11
N GLY A 83 -14.84 14.12 15.90
CA GLY A 83 -15.69 12.92 15.84
C GLY A 83 -15.50 12.08 14.56
N ILE A 84 -14.40 12.31 13.82
CA ILE A 84 -14.10 11.63 12.55
C ILE A 84 -13.48 10.27 12.84
N ALA A 85 -12.59 10.19 13.84
CA ALA A 85 -11.87 8.96 14.19
C ALA A 85 -12.85 7.83 14.55
N GLU A 86 -13.82 8.11 15.42
CA GLU A 86 -14.82 7.15 15.90
C GLU A 86 -15.76 6.70 14.77
N ARG A 87 -16.13 7.63 13.87
CA ARG A 87 -16.93 7.30 12.69
C ARG A 87 -16.17 6.39 11.72
N LEU A 88 -14.90 6.67 11.48
CA LEU A 88 -14.05 5.83 10.63
C LEU A 88 -13.85 4.46 11.27
N GLU A 89 -13.61 4.37 12.58
CA GLU A 89 -13.46 3.12 13.30
C GLU A 89 -14.71 2.23 13.18
N ALA A 90 -15.90 2.83 13.25
CA ALA A 90 -17.16 2.11 13.06
C ALA A 90 -17.40 1.65 11.59
N LEU A 91 -17.00 2.47 10.61
CA LEU A 91 -17.30 2.22 9.20
C LEU A 91 -16.26 1.35 8.49
N LEU A 92 -14.99 1.42 8.86
CA LEU A 92 -13.89 0.72 8.18
C LEU A 92 -14.09 -0.80 8.11
N PRO A 93 -14.49 -1.50 9.19
CA PRO A 93 -14.74 -2.93 9.13
C PRO A 93 -15.86 -3.30 8.15
N LEU A 94 -16.92 -2.48 8.09
CA LEU A 94 -18.05 -2.70 7.18
C LEU A 94 -17.61 -2.57 5.72
N TYR A 95 -16.81 -1.55 5.40
CA TYR A 95 -16.26 -1.38 4.06
C TYR A 95 -15.29 -2.51 3.70
N GLN A 96 -14.44 -2.93 4.64
CA GLN A 96 -13.51 -4.05 4.42
C GLN A 96 -14.27 -5.33 4.08
N ASP A 97 -15.34 -5.65 4.82
CA ASP A 97 -16.18 -6.82 4.55
C ASP A 97 -16.81 -6.77 3.15
N ILE A 98 -17.34 -5.61 2.75
CA ILE A 98 -17.94 -5.44 1.42
C ILE A 98 -16.89 -5.64 0.32
N LEU A 99 -15.72 -5.02 0.46
CA LEU A 99 -14.64 -5.13 -0.52
C LEU A 99 -14.08 -6.56 -0.60
N MET A 100 -13.97 -7.25 0.54
CA MET A 100 -13.52 -8.64 0.60
C MET A 100 -14.51 -9.58 -0.10
N LYS A 101 -15.82 -9.42 0.14
CA LYS A 101 -16.85 -10.18 -0.58
C LYS A 101 -16.83 -9.91 -2.09
N ALA A 102 -16.73 -8.65 -2.49
CA ALA A 102 -16.64 -8.30 -3.91
C ALA A 102 -15.38 -8.92 -4.56
N LEU A 103 -14.26 -8.93 -3.84
CA LEU A 103 -13.03 -9.58 -4.30
C LEU A 103 -13.19 -11.09 -4.44
N GLU A 104 -13.83 -11.75 -3.46
CA GLU A 104 -14.13 -13.18 -3.49
C GLU A 104 -15.01 -13.54 -4.69
N GLU A 105 -16.05 -12.76 -4.97
CA GLU A 105 -16.92 -12.96 -6.14
C GLU A 105 -16.13 -12.82 -7.47
N LEU A 106 -15.32 -11.77 -7.59
CA LEU A 106 -14.47 -11.54 -8.77
C LEU A 106 -13.43 -12.65 -8.96
N GLN A 107 -12.86 -13.19 -7.88
CA GLN A 107 -11.88 -14.28 -7.93
C GLN A 107 -12.53 -15.65 -8.14
N GLY A 108 -13.73 -15.88 -7.61
CA GLY A 108 -14.55 -17.06 -7.89
C GLY A 108 -14.89 -17.17 -9.38
N ASP A 109 -15.16 -16.04 -10.04
CA ASP A 109 -15.31 -15.98 -11.50
C ASP A 109 -13.99 -16.23 -12.25
N ALA A 110 -12.84 -15.77 -11.71
CA ALA A 110 -11.55 -16.02 -12.35
C ALA A 110 -11.18 -17.52 -12.36
N GLN A 111 -11.49 -18.27 -11.29
CA GLN A 111 -11.29 -19.73 -11.25
C GLN A 111 -12.25 -20.48 -12.18
N SER A 112 -13.49 -20.01 -12.33
CA SER A 112 -14.47 -20.59 -13.26
C SER A 112 -14.04 -20.40 -14.72
N VAL A 113 -13.46 -19.24 -15.06
CA VAL A 113 -12.92 -18.93 -16.40
C VAL A 113 -11.66 -19.75 -16.70
N GLN A 114 -10.73 -19.91 -15.75
CA GLN A 114 -9.56 -20.75 -15.93
C GLN A 114 -9.92 -22.23 -16.10
N TYR A 115 -10.89 -22.74 -15.34
CA TYR A 115 -11.37 -24.11 -15.46
C TYR A 115 -12.10 -24.36 -16.80
N GLN A 116 -12.88 -23.39 -17.29
CA GLN A 116 -13.50 -23.44 -18.61
C GLN A 116 -12.48 -23.34 -19.74
N ALA A 117 -11.44 -22.51 -19.59
CA ALA A 117 -10.35 -22.40 -20.56
C ALA A 117 -9.54 -23.72 -20.64
N GLN A 118 -9.23 -24.34 -19.50
CA GLN A 118 -8.57 -25.64 -19.44
C GLN A 118 -9.42 -26.76 -20.06
N ARG A 119 -10.74 -26.79 -19.79
CA ARG A 119 -11.66 -27.75 -20.44
C ARG A 119 -11.71 -27.59 -21.97
N ARG A 120 -11.71 -26.35 -22.48
CA ARG A 120 -11.69 -26.09 -23.94
C ARG A 120 -10.38 -26.52 -24.60
N ILE A 121 -9.26 -26.41 -23.89
CA ILE A 121 -7.96 -26.87 -24.37
C ILE A 121 -7.92 -28.40 -24.41
N LEU A 122 -8.35 -29.07 -23.34
CA LEU A 122 -8.38 -30.53 -23.27
C LEU A 122 -9.36 -31.17 -24.28
N ALA A 123 -10.50 -30.53 -24.55
CA ALA A 123 -11.47 -30.99 -25.56
C ALA A 123 -11.02 -30.79 -27.01
N ARG A 124 -9.92 -30.07 -27.27
CA ARG A 124 -9.34 -29.90 -28.62
C ARG A 124 -8.20 -30.89 -28.92
N VAL A 125 -7.80 -31.68 -27.94
CA VAL A 125 -6.66 -32.63 -28.02
C VAL A 125 -7.14 -34.09 -28.03
N ALA A 126 -8.45 -34.33 -27.93
CA ALA A 126 -9.10 -35.63 -28.15
C ALA A 126 -9.81 -35.63 -29.51
#